data_AF-A0A7J2MRE8-F1
#
_entry.id   AF-A0A7J2MRE8-F1
#
_cell.length_a   1.000
_cell.length_b   1.000
_cell.length_c   1.000
_cell.angle_alpha   90.00
_cell.angle_beta   90.00
_cell.angle_gamma   90.00
#
_symmetry.space_group_name_H-M   'P 1'
#
loop_
_entity.id
_entity.type
_entity.pdbx_description
1 polymer ?
#
loop_
_entity_poly.entity_id
_entity_poly.type
_entity_poly.pdbx_seq_one_letter_code
_entity_poly.pdbx_strand_id
1 'polypeptide(L)' 'MRVFELEFPNPVLLASGVLGISSYLFKRIEKLGAGGIVTKS' A
#
# COMPACT_ATOMS: atom_id res chain seq x y z
N MET A 1 -11.15 -7.01 -3.26
CA MET A 1 -11.34 -6.22 -4.50
C MET A 1 -10.32 -6.66 -5.52
N ARG A 2 -10.73 -7.06 -6.72
CA ARG A 2 -9.81 -7.50 -7.79
C ARG A 2 -9.55 -6.38 -8.79
N VAL A 3 -8.29 -6.11 -9.08
CA VAL A 3 -7.85 -5.20 -10.14
C VAL A 3 -6.73 -5.89 -10.90
N PHE A 4 -6.88 -6.05 -12.22
CA PHE A 4 -6.06 -6.98 -13.00
C PHE A 4 -6.06 -8.39 -12.36
N GLU A 5 -4.88 -8.97 -12.14
CA GLU A 5 -4.67 -10.26 -11.47
C GLU A 5 -4.33 -10.13 -9.97
N LEU A 6 -4.53 -8.95 -9.38
CA LEU A 6 -4.24 -8.68 -7.97
C LEU A 6 -5.52 -8.61 -7.14
N GLU A 7 -5.48 -9.21 -5.96
CA GLU A 7 -6.52 -9.11 -4.95
C GLU A 7 -6.08 -8.18 -3.82
N PHE A 8 -6.85 -7.12 -3.60
CA PHE A 8 -6.66 -6.16 -2.52
C PHE A 8 -7.76 -6.33 -1.45
N PRO A 9 -7.44 -6.29 -0.15
CA PRO A 9 -8.44 -6.40 0.90
C PRO A 9 -9.39 -5.19 0.93
N ASN A 10 -8.96 -4.03 0.40
CA ASN A 10 -9.76 -2.82 0.27
C ASN A 10 -9.17 -1.90 -0.83
N PRO A 11 -9.89 -0.85 -1.28
CA PRO A 11 -9.43 0.02 -2.39
C PRO A 11 -8.38 1.06 -1.99
N VAL A 12 -8.01 1.19 -0.71
CA VAL A 12 -7.11 2.25 -0.24
C VAL A 12 -5.66 1.86 -0.51
N LEU A 13 -5.05 2.52 -1.49
CA LEU A 13 -3.65 2.30 -1.85
C LEU A 13 -2.80 3.49 -1.41
N LEU A 14 -1.59 3.18 -0.96
CA LEU A 14 -0.66 4.21 -0.56
C LEU A 14 0.25 4.64 -1.71
N ALA A 15 0.34 5.96 -1.93
CA ALA A 15 1.06 6.53 -3.06
C ALA A 15 2.58 6.52 -2.87
N SER A 16 3.29 6.17 -3.96
CA SER A 16 4.75 6.10 -4.14
C SER A 16 5.55 7.26 -3.52
N GLY A 17 5.00 8.47 -3.55
CA GLY A 17 5.70 9.70 -3.13
C GLY A 17 5.46 10.17 -1.69
N VAL A 18 4.45 9.67 -0.97
CA VAL A 18 4.07 10.22 0.35
C VAL A 18 4.63 9.39 1.48
N LEU A 19 4.29 8.10 1.56
CA LEU A 19 4.79 7.18 2.60
C LEU A 19 5.41 5.90 2.02
N GLY A 20 5.58 5.84 0.70
CA GLY A 20 6.26 4.76 -0.04
C GLY A 20 7.80 4.75 0.05
N ILE A 21 8.38 5.58 0.93
CA ILE A 21 9.81 5.91 0.96
C ILE A 21 10.65 5.07 1.94
N SER A 22 10.02 4.46 2.95
CA SER A 22 10.74 3.75 4.02
C SER A 22 10.04 2.46 4.38
N SER A 23 10.79 1.37 4.39
CA SER A 23 10.32 0.04 4.78
C SER A 23 9.76 -0.02 6.21
N TYR A 24 10.23 0.85 7.10
CA TYR A 24 9.68 1.00 8.44
C TYR A 24 8.21 1.42 8.43
N LEU A 25 7.82 2.27 7.48
CA LEU A 25 6.44 2.76 7.36
C LEU A 25 5.50 1.69 6.81
N PHE A 26 6.00 0.73 6.02
CA PHE A 26 5.16 -0.27 5.37
C PHE A 26 4.41 -1.15 6.38
N LYS A 27 5.11 -1.65 7.40
CA LYS A 27 4.49 -2.45 8.48
C LYS A 27 3.46 -1.65 9.28
N ARG A 28 3.66 -0.34 9.44
CA ARG A 28 2.71 0.52 10.14
C ARG A 28 1.45 0.73 9.29
N ILE A 29 1.62 0.96 8.00
CA ILE A 29 0.56 1.19 7.02
C ILE A 29 -0.30 -0.06 6.81
N GLU A 30 0.33 -1.22 6.71
CA GLU A 30 -0.35 -2.52 6.69
C GLU A 30 -1.24 -2.67 7.93
N LYS A 31 -0.72 -2.40 9.12
CA LYS A 31 -1.50 -2.44 10.38
C LYS A 31 -2.64 -1.43 10.45
N LEU A 32 -2.52 -0.30 9.76
CA LEU A 32 -3.60 0.70 9.64
C LEU A 32 -4.68 0.29 8.63
N GLY A 33 -4.49 -0.85 7.94
CA GLY A 33 -5.47 -1.44 7.05
C GLY A 33 -5.39 -0.93 5.61
N ALA A 34 -4.24 -0.46 5.14
CA ALA A 34 -4.09 -0.16 3.72
C ALA A 34 -4.29 -1.42 2.86
N GLY A 35 -4.99 -1.27 1.74
CA GLY A 35 -5.20 -2.32 0.76
C GLY A 35 -3.92 -2.71 0.03
N GLY A 36 -2.99 -1.77 -0.16
CA GLY A 36 -1.72 -2.00 -0.83
C GLY A 36 -0.78 -0.81 -0.72
N ILE A 37 0.49 -1.03 -1.07
CA ILE A 37 1.56 -0.04 -0.96
C ILE A 37 2.27 0.08 -2.30
N VAL A 38 2.42 1.30 -2.79
CA VAL A 38 3.30 1.62 -3.92
C VAL A 38 4.58 2.22 -3.37
N THR A 39 5.73 1.64 -3.70
CA THR A 39 7.04 2.14 -3.25
C THR A 39 7.48 3.33 -4.11
N LYS A 40 8.38 4.17 -3.56
CA LYS A 40 9.07 5.20 -4.35
C LYS A 40 9.81 4.55 -5.54
N SER A 41 9.86 5.25 -6.66
CA SER A 41 10.64 4.89 -7.86
C SER A 41 12.08 4.55 -7.52
#